data_AF-A0ABD2GTU8-F1
#
_entry.id   AF-A0ABD2GTU8-F1
#
_cell.length_a   1.000
_cell.length_b   1.000
_cell.length_c   1.000
_cell.angle_alpha   90.00
_cell.angle_beta   90.00
_cell.angle_gamma   90.00
#
_symmetry.space_group_name_H-M   'P 1'
#
loop_
_entity.id
_entity.type
_entity.pdbx_description
1 polymer ?
#
loop_
_entity_poly.entity_id
_entity_poly.type
_entity_poly.pdbx_seq_one_letter_code
_entity_poly.pdbx_strand_id
1 'polypeptide(L)'
;MEHRSPADPHLDRVVEHRSPGDPHLDRAVEQWLSWDRNVLTRSQVEVFLSDRKWEELRSRLCSRMSFGTAGLRGPMGAGFNRVNDLTVIQTTQGLYSYLIRCCSDVSSRGVVVGFDTRGQQESGCSSSRLARLVAAVLLSRGVPVHLFSAFVPTPYVPFAVKKLGAAAGVMITASHNPKEDNGYKVYWCNGAQICSPHDKEIVRSIEEELQPWSASCWAEEEVQVNPLRTDPLPHINLCYMEELQSLCFHRDLNRASPLKFVHSSFHGVGHVFVQKAFEAFGFVPPLAVPEQKDPDPEFPSLRCPNPEEGASVLELSLLLAERENAHIVLATDPDADRLAAAERCDGGGWKVFSGNELAALLGWWMFLHWKEAHPTLQTSRSSSCSPPPCPPRSCRPSPASRASTSRRLCRALSGSGTESTSFPKQETASSSPSRSPSGSCVAARSG
;
A
#
# COMPACT_ATOMS: atom_id res chain seq x y z
N MET A 1 -1.64 15.22 -71.13
CA MET A 1 -0.64 14.31 -70.54
C MET A 1 0.15 15.16 -69.56
N GLU A 2 -0.35 15.33 -68.33
CA GLU A 2 -0.13 14.43 -67.16
C GLU A 2 1.38 14.35 -66.84
N HIS A 3 1.84 14.77 -65.67
CA HIS A 3 1.48 14.20 -64.37
C HIS A 3 1.41 15.23 -63.23
N ARG A 4 0.30 15.22 -62.48
CA ARG A 4 0.27 15.59 -61.06
C ARG A 4 0.46 14.31 -60.25
N SER A 5 1.34 14.33 -59.27
CA SER A 5 1.48 13.27 -58.28
C SER A 5 0.17 13.12 -57.48
N PRO A 6 -0.24 11.88 -57.11
CA PRO A 6 -1.42 11.70 -56.26
C PRO A 6 -1.09 12.14 -54.83
N ALA A 7 -1.95 12.98 -54.27
CA ALA A 7 -2.00 13.22 -52.84
C ALA A 7 -2.36 11.90 -52.13
N ASP A 8 -1.64 11.61 -51.05
CA ASP A 8 -1.88 10.50 -50.14
C ASP A 8 -3.28 10.63 -49.48
N PRO A 9 -4.19 9.65 -49.60
CA PRO A 9 -5.57 9.77 -49.11
C PRO A 9 -5.73 9.47 -47.61
N HIS A 10 -4.66 9.49 -46.80
CA HIS A 10 -4.72 9.06 -45.40
C HIS A 10 -4.62 10.14 -44.31
N LEU A 11 -4.58 11.43 -44.65
CA LEU A 11 -4.77 12.51 -43.67
C LEU A 11 -6.01 13.33 -44.01
N ASP A 12 -7.16 12.86 -43.50
CA ASP A 12 -8.31 13.69 -43.09
C ASP A 12 -9.45 12.76 -42.67
N ARG A 13 -9.24 12.01 -41.58
CA ARG A 13 -10.39 11.56 -40.78
C ARG A 13 -10.80 12.74 -39.90
N VAL A 14 -11.69 13.56 -40.44
CA VAL A 14 -12.55 14.43 -39.64
C VAL A 14 -13.11 13.56 -38.52
N VAL A 15 -12.65 13.80 -37.30
CA VAL A 15 -13.28 13.26 -36.10
C VAL A 15 -14.67 13.90 -36.08
N GLU A 16 -15.67 13.23 -36.67
CA GLU A 16 -17.07 13.59 -36.44
C GLU A 16 -17.23 13.82 -34.94
N HIS A 17 -17.87 14.93 -34.56
CA HIS A 17 -18.17 15.27 -33.17
C HIS A 17 -18.93 14.13 -32.50
N ARG A 18 -18.20 13.17 -31.92
CA ARG A 18 -18.73 12.05 -31.14
C ARG A 18 -18.90 12.56 -29.70
N SER A 19 -19.78 13.53 -29.55
CA SER A 19 -20.18 14.05 -28.25
C SER A 19 -21.12 13.02 -27.60
N PRO A 20 -20.87 12.63 -26.33
CA PRO A 20 -21.84 11.92 -25.48
C PRO A 20 -23.23 12.57 -25.40
N GLY A 21 -23.35 13.86 -25.71
CA GLY A 21 -24.58 14.63 -25.61
C GLY A 21 -24.94 15.05 -24.18
N ASP A 22 -24.04 14.80 -23.22
CA ASP A 22 -24.13 15.26 -21.84
C ASP A 22 -23.06 16.36 -21.62
N PRO A 23 -23.47 17.63 -21.43
CA PRO A 23 -22.53 18.74 -21.28
C PRO A 23 -21.50 18.56 -20.17
N HIS A 24 -21.81 17.80 -19.12
CA HIS A 24 -20.85 17.53 -18.05
C HIS A 24 -19.77 16.54 -18.49
N LEU A 25 -20.17 15.45 -19.14
CA LEU A 25 -19.25 14.43 -19.63
C LEU A 25 -18.39 14.94 -20.79
N ASP A 26 -18.99 15.70 -21.71
CA ASP A 26 -18.30 16.31 -22.85
C ASP A 26 -17.15 17.20 -22.36
N ARG A 27 -17.41 18.09 -21.39
CA ARG A 27 -16.37 18.93 -20.77
C ARG A 27 -15.27 18.11 -20.11
N ALA A 28 -15.63 17.04 -19.38
CA ALA A 28 -14.66 16.21 -18.69
C ALA A 28 -13.74 15.46 -19.67
N VAL A 29 -14.29 15.01 -20.80
CA VAL A 29 -13.55 14.38 -21.90
C VAL A 29 -12.60 15.38 -22.57
N GLU A 30 -13.10 16.54 -22.96
CA GLU A 30 -12.28 17.60 -23.59
C GLU A 30 -11.13 18.02 -22.66
N GLN A 31 -11.45 18.21 -21.37
CA GLN A 31 -10.46 18.58 -20.37
C GLN A 31 -9.39 17.49 -20.19
N TRP A 32 -9.78 16.23 -20.07
CA TRP A 32 -8.85 15.10 -20.01
C TRP A 32 -7.94 15.06 -21.24
N LEU A 33 -8.51 15.10 -22.45
CA LEU A 33 -7.77 15.09 -23.71
C LEU A 33 -6.97 16.37 -23.96
N SER A 34 -7.17 17.43 -23.19
CA SER A 34 -6.32 18.63 -23.25
C SER A 34 -5.14 18.56 -22.28
N TRP A 35 -5.29 17.86 -21.15
CA TRP A 35 -4.30 17.85 -20.06
C TRP A 35 -3.41 16.62 -20.04
N ASP A 36 -3.97 15.43 -20.30
CA ASP A 36 -3.22 14.19 -20.26
C ASP A 36 -2.23 14.13 -21.43
N ARG A 37 -0.99 13.72 -21.18
CA ARG A 37 0.04 13.55 -22.21
C ARG A 37 0.49 12.11 -22.37
N ASN A 38 0.03 11.20 -21.50
CA ASN A 38 0.34 9.78 -21.63
C ASN A 38 -0.49 9.19 -22.78
N VAL A 39 0.21 8.76 -23.84
CA VAL A 39 -0.44 8.26 -25.06
C VAL A 39 -1.34 7.05 -24.79
N LEU A 40 -0.98 6.17 -23.85
CA LEU A 40 -1.75 4.96 -23.56
C LEU A 40 -3.07 5.30 -22.85
N THR A 41 -3.03 6.14 -21.83
CA THR A 41 -4.25 6.55 -21.10
C THR A 41 -5.15 7.48 -21.93
N ARG A 42 -4.57 8.31 -22.79
CA ARG A 42 -5.34 9.05 -23.81
C ARG A 42 -6.06 8.11 -24.76
N SER A 43 -5.35 7.13 -25.32
CA SER A 43 -5.94 6.15 -26.24
C SER A 43 -7.06 5.34 -25.58
N GLN A 44 -6.97 5.02 -24.28
CA GLN A 44 -8.08 4.38 -23.56
C GLN A 44 -9.36 5.24 -23.60
N VAL A 45 -9.27 6.55 -23.37
CA VAL A 45 -10.43 7.47 -23.45
C VAL A 45 -10.94 7.59 -24.87
N GLU A 46 -10.05 7.73 -25.86
CA GLU A 46 -10.41 7.81 -27.28
C GLU A 46 -11.15 6.54 -27.76
N VAL A 47 -10.71 5.35 -27.33
CA VAL A 47 -11.40 4.09 -27.61
C VAL A 47 -12.77 4.02 -26.93
N PHE A 48 -12.88 4.46 -25.67
CA PHE A 48 -14.19 4.49 -25.01
C PHE A 48 -15.16 5.47 -25.67
N LEU A 49 -14.67 6.59 -26.21
CA LEU A 49 -15.46 7.52 -27.01
C LEU A 49 -15.89 6.89 -28.33
N SER A 50 -14.99 6.19 -29.04
CA SER A 50 -15.32 5.53 -30.30
C SER A 50 -16.36 4.43 -30.13
N ASP A 51 -16.26 3.68 -29.03
CA ASP A 51 -17.12 2.56 -28.68
C ASP A 51 -18.42 2.99 -27.99
N ARG A 52 -18.62 4.29 -27.75
CA ARG A 52 -19.78 4.84 -27.05
C ARG A 52 -19.97 4.26 -25.63
N LYS A 53 -18.87 4.00 -24.92
CA LYS A 53 -18.87 3.50 -23.54
C LYS A 53 -19.06 4.63 -22.54
N TRP A 54 -20.23 5.29 -22.60
CA TRP A 54 -20.53 6.49 -21.83
C TRP A 54 -20.48 6.29 -20.33
N GLU A 55 -20.92 5.13 -19.83
CA GLU A 55 -20.89 4.84 -18.39
C GLU A 55 -19.44 4.65 -17.90
N GLU A 56 -18.59 4.03 -18.71
CA GLU A 56 -17.17 3.87 -18.37
C GLU A 56 -16.48 5.24 -18.30
N LEU A 57 -16.75 6.11 -19.29
CA LEU A 57 -16.24 7.48 -19.31
C LEU A 57 -16.76 8.31 -18.13
N ARG A 58 -18.07 8.23 -17.84
CA ARG A 58 -18.68 8.95 -16.70
C ARG A 58 -18.07 8.50 -15.38
N SER A 59 -17.97 7.19 -15.18
CA SER A 59 -17.37 6.64 -13.96
C SER A 59 -15.94 7.14 -13.79
N ARG A 60 -15.17 7.27 -14.88
CA ARG A 60 -13.74 7.62 -14.85
C ARG A 60 -13.43 9.11 -14.81
N LEU A 61 -14.24 9.93 -15.48
CA LEU A 61 -13.95 11.35 -15.76
C LEU A 61 -14.82 12.31 -14.96
N CYS A 62 -16.03 11.92 -14.54
CA CYS A 62 -16.93 12.82 -13.82
C CYS A 62 -16.75 12.78 -12.29
N SER A 63 -15.76 12.04 -11.79
CA SER A 63 -15.41 11.98 -10.37
C SER A 63 -13.89 12.00 -10.19
N ARG A 64 -13.44 12.32 -8.98
CA ARG A 64 -12.02 12.28 -8.58
C ARG A 64 -11.82 11.25 -7.47
N MET A 65 -10.58 10.77 -7.34
CA MET A 65 -10.19 9.94 -6.19
C MET A 65 -10.33 10.75 -4.90
N SER A 66 -10.89 10.12 -3.87
CA SER A 66 -10.91 10.70 -2.52
C SER A 66 -9.63 10.34 -1.77
N PHE A 67 -9.12 11.27 -0.96
CA PHE A 67 -8.07 10.96 0.02
C PHE A 67 -8.67 10.09 1.13
N GLY A 68 -8.18 8.86 1.24
CA GLY A 68 -8.45 8.00 2.38
C GLY A 68 -7.49 8.28 3.54
N THR A 69 -7.68 7.57 4.66
CA THR A 69 -6.79 7.61 5.82
C THR A 69 -5.33 7.28 5.48
N ALA A 70 -5.11 6.53 4.39
CA ALA A 70 -3.81 6.06 3.96
C ALA A 70 -3.30 6.74 2.66
N GLY A 71 -3.81 7.93 2.30
CA GLY A 71 -3.45 8.64 1.07
C GLY A 71 -4.45 8.44 -0.07
N LEU A 72 -4.07 8.79 -1.31
CA LEU A 72 -4.84 8.45 -2.51
C LEU A 72 -4.54 7.01 -2.92
N ARG A 73 -5.57 6.21 -3.17
CA ARG A 73 -5.44 4.86 -3.73
C ARG A 73 -6.55 4.62 -4.72
N GLY A 74 -6.25 3.83 -5.74
CA GLY A 74 -7.25 3.38 -6.68
C GLY A 74 -6.62 2.65 -7.87
N PRO A 75 -7.47 2.13 -8.76
CA PRO A 75 -7.00 1.41 -9.93
C PRO A 75 -6.20 2.34 -10.85
N MET A 76 -5.14 1.80 -11.42
CA MET A 76 -4.39 2.45 -12.48
C MET A 76 -5.22 2.51 -13.77
N GLY A 77 -5.01 3.56 -14.56
CA GLY A 77 -5.68 3.72 -15.85
C GLY A 77 -6.13 5.16 -16.14
N ALA A 78 -6.79 5.33 -17.28
CA ALA A 78 -7.32 6.62 -17.70
C ALA A 78 -8.49 7.10 -16.83
N GLY A 79 -8.52 8.39 -16.49
CA GLY A 79 -9.57 9.02 -15.70
C GLY A 79 -9.06 9.87 -14.53
N PHE A 80 -9.88 10.84 -14.10
CA PHE A 80 -9.57 11.65 -12.92
C PHE A 80 -9.79 10.90 -11.59
N ASN A 81 -10.53 9.78 -11.61
CA ASN A 81 -10.67 8.88 -10.45
C ASN A 81 -9.77 7.63 -10.52
N ARG A 82 -8.69 7.70 -11.30
CA ARG A 82 -7.70 6.63 -11.44
C ARG A 82 -6.31 7.14 -11.09
N VAL A 83 -5.41 6.24 -10.72
CA VAL A 83 -3.99 6.58 -10.55
C VAL A 83 -3.33 6.56 -11.93
N ASN A 84 -2.75 7.68 -12.33
CA ASN A 84 -2.02 7.85 -13.59
C ASN A 84 -1.09 9.06 -13.52
N ASP A 85 -0.33 9.27 -14.59
CA ASP A 85 0.61 10.38 -14.74
C ASP A 85 -0.05 11.74 -14.40
N LEU A 86 -1.22 12.04 -14.98
CA LEU A 86 -1.90 13.32 -14.79
C LEU A 86 -2.37 13.51 -13.34
N THR A 87 -2.99 12.51 -12.73
CA THR A 87 -3.51 12.63 -11.37
C THR A 87 -2.38 12.71 -10.33
N VAL A 88 -1.25 12.05 -10.56
CA VAL A 88 -0.04 12.19 -9.71
C VAL A 88 0.57 13.57 -9.85
N ILE A 89 0.64 14.13 -11.06
CA ILE A 89 1.08 15.51 -11.29
C ILE A 89 0.18 16.47 -10.51
N GLN A 90 -1.14 16.41 -10.72
CA GLN A 90 -2.12 17.27 -10.02
C GLN A 90 -2.01 17.13 -8.49
N THR A 91 -1.85 15.90 -7.99
CA THR A 91 -1.68 15.64 -6.56
C THR A 91 -0.42 16.31 -6.01
N THR A 92 0.69 16.21 -6.74
CA THR A 92 1.97 16.80 -6.35
C THR A 92 1.92 18.32 -6.41
N GLN A 93 1.21 18.89 -7.38
CA GLN A 93 0.98 20.34 -7.48
C GLN A 93 0.25 20.87 -6.24
N GLY A 94 -0.85 20.22 -5.85
CA GLY A 94 -1.58 20.58 -4.64
C GLY A 94 -0.75 20.38 -3.36
N LEU A 95 0.03 19.30 -3.27
CA LEU A 95 0.96 19.10 -2.15
C LEU A 95 1.98 20.23 -2.05
N TYR A 96 2.59 20.64 -3.17
CA TYR A 96 3.52 21.77 -3.21
C TYR A 96 2.84 23.07 -2.77
N SER A 97 1.67 23.40 -3.33
CA SER A 97 0.94 24.63 -3.00
C SER A 97 0.56 24.68 -1.51
N TYR A 98 0.30 23.53 -0.88
CA TYR A 98 0.12 23.46 0.56
C TYR A 98 1.44 23.60 1.34
N LEU A 99 2.50 22.89 0.92
CA LEU A 99 3.81 22.93 1.57
C LEU A 99 4.37 24.34 1.65
N ILE A 100 4.32 25.13 0.57
CA ILE A 100 4.85 26.51 0.59
C ILE A 100 4.10 27.44 1.55
N ARG A 101 2.83 27.13 1.88
CA ARG A 101 2.04 27.89 2.87
C ARG A 101 2.41 27.51 4.31
N CYS A 102 2.80 26.26 4.55
CA CYS A 102 3.05 25.72 5.90
C CYS A 102 4.54 25.60 6.26
N CYS A 103 5.42 25.57 5.27
CA CYS A 103 6.86 25.33 5.43
C CYS A 103 7.62 26.34 4.56
N SER A 104 7.95 27.49 5.15
CA SER A 104 8.70 28.57 4.47
C SER A 104 10.09 28.15 4.00
N ASP A 105 10.62 27.05 4.53
CA ASP A 105 11.95 26.50 4.27
C ASP A 105 11.93 25.25 3.36
N VAL A 106 10.79 24.93 2.73
CA VAL A 106 10.64 23.75 1.84
C VAL A 106 11.68 23.75 0.71
N SER A 107 12.03 24.91 0.15
CA SER A 107 13.05 25.04 -0.91
C SER A 107 14.47 24.72 -0.44
N SER A 108 14.72 24.68 0.87
CA SER A 108 15.99 24.20 1.44
C SER A 108 15.93 22.75 1.93
N ARG A 109 14.80 22.34 2.49
CA ARG A 109 14.63 21.01 3.11
C ARG A 109 14.30 19.91 2.11
N GLY A 110 13.60 20.26 1.04
CA GLY A 110 13.17 19.33 0.03
C GLY A 110 12.13 18.31 0.48
N VAL A 111 11.89 17.33 -0.38
CA VAL A 111 10.92 16.24 -0.20
C VAL A 111 11.59 14.90 -0.51
N VAL A 112 11.32 13.89 0.31
CA VAL A 112 11.75 12.50 0.07
C VAL A 112 10.71 11.80 -0.82
N VAL A 113 11.15 11.05 -1.82
CA VAL A 113 10.24 10.30 -2.70
C VAL A 113 10.73 8.86 -2.83
N GLY A 114 9.88 7.90 -2.44
CA GLY A 114 10.08 6.46 -2.59
C GLY A 114 8.94 5.80 -3.36
N PHE A 115 9.15 4.54 -3.75
CA PHE A 115 8.18 3.77 -4.53
C PHE A 115 8.35 2.26 -4.31
N ASP A 116 7.28 1.50 -4.53
CA ASP A 116 7.31 0.04 -4.64
C ASP A 116 7.43 -0.42 -6.11
N THR A 117 7.14 -1.69 -6.42
CA THR A 117 7.32 -2.26 -7.76
C THR A 117 6.05 -2.38 -8.59
N ARG A 118 4.91 -1.87 -8.12
CA ARG A 118 3.62 -2.00 -8.82
C ARG A 118 3.65 -1.32 -10.19
N GLY A 119 2.91 -1.88 -11.13
CA GLY A 119 2.73 -1.31 -12.46
C GLY A 119 1.68 -2.03 -13.28
N GLN A 120 1.28 -1.40 -14.37
CA GLN A 120 0.27 -1.91 -15.29
C GLN A 120 0.65 -1.57 -16.72
N GLN A 121 0.70 -2.59 -17.58
CA GLN A 121 1.10 -2.43 -18.98
C GLN A 121 0.10 -1.59 -19.79
N GLU A 122 -1.20 -1.75 -19.56
CA GLU A 122 -2.27 -1.11 -20.34
C GLU A 122 -2.28 0.42 -20.22
N SER A 123 -1.85 0.96 -19.08
CA SER A 123 -1.73 2.40 -18.84
C SER A 123 -0.29 2.91 -18.94
N GLY A 124 0.69 2.00 -19.03
CA GLY A 124 2.12 2.32 -18.91
C GLY A 124 2.52 2.88 -17.54
N CYS A 125 1.61 2.83 -16.55
CA CYS A 125 1.88 3.33 -15.21
C CYS A 125 2.74 2.34 -14.44
N SER A 126 3.74 2.85 -13.73
CA SER A 126 4.50 2.09 -12.73
C SER A 126 4.87 3.00 -11.58
N SER A 127 5.05 2.46 -10.39
CA SER A 127 5.40 3.25 -9.21
C SER A 127 6.69 4.04 -9.41
N SER A 128 7.68 3.48 -10.11
CA SER A 128 8.91 4.17 -10.51
C SER A 128 8.66 5.37 -11.44
N ARG A 129 7.80 5.20 -12.45
CA ARG A 129 7.41 6.29 -13.37
C ARG A 129 6.71 7.41 -12.61
N LEU A 130 5.69 7.06 -11.82
CA LEU A 130 4.92 8.01 -11.04
C LEU A 130 5.79 8.76 -10.02
N ALA A 131 6.73 8.09 -9.35
CA ALA A 131 7.67 8.74 -8.44
C ALA A 131 8.59 9.75 -9.15
N ARG A 132 9.01 9.46 -10.39
CA ARG A 132 9.76 10.44 -11.20
C ARG A 132 8.90 11.63 -11.58
N LEU A 133 7.61 11.45 -11.85
CA LEU A 133 6.69 12.58 -12.08
C LEU A 133 6.49 13.45 -10.83
N VAL A 134 6.40 12.84 -9.64
CA VAL A 134 6.43 13.59 -8.37
C VAL A 134 7.67 14.47 -8.29
N ALA A 135 8.84 13.88 -8.58
CA ALA A 135 10.09 14.63 -8.58
C ALA A 135 10.09 15.75 -9.64
N ALA A 136 9.66 15.48 -10.88
CA ALA A 136 9.62 16.46 -11.96
C ALA A 136 8.80 17.69 -11.61
N VAL A 137 7.61 17.51 -11.00
CA VAL A 137 6.76 18.61 -10.54
C VAL A 137 7.47 19.47 -9.49
N LEU A 138 8.03 18.84 -8.44
CA LEU A 138 8.71 19.57 -7.36
C LEU A 138 9.98 20.29 -7.84
N LEU A 139 10.78 19.62 -8.68
CA LEU A 139 12.00 20.18 -9.26
C LEU A 139 11.69 21.37 -10.19
N SER A 140 10.56 21.33 -10.92
CA SER A 140 10.11 22.47 -11.75
C SER A 140 9.80 23.73 -10.95
N ARG A 141 9.63 23.59 -9.62
CA ARG A 141 9.44 24.68 -8.67
C ARG A 141 10.66 24.96 -7.80
N GLY A 142 11.81 24.36 -8.13
CA GLY A 142 13.07 24.57 -7.40
C GLY A 142 13.08 23.95 -6.00
N VAL A 143 12.23 22.94 -5.74
CA VAL A 143 12.25 22.19 -4.48
C VAL A 143 13.23 21.03 -4.60
N PRO A 144 14.21 20.87 -3.69
CA PRO A 144 15.09 19.71 -3.67
C PRO A 144 14.31 18.40 -3.50
N VAL A 145 14.73 17.36 -4.21
CA VAL A 145 14.07 16.05 -4.15
C VAL A 145 15.08 14.95 -3.83
N HIS A 146 14.85 14.25 -2.73
CA HIS A 146 15.58 13.04 -2.35
C HIS A 146 14.82 11.83 -2.90
N LEU A 147 15.01 11.54 -4.19
CA LEU A 147 14.36 10.42 -4.88
C LEU A 147 15.22 9.17 -4.75
N PHE A 148 14.70 8.12 -4.09
CA PHE A 148 15.37 6.81 -4.04
C PHE A 148 15.63 6.27 -5.46
N SER A 149 16.85 5.80 -5.73
CA SER A 149 17.22 5.25 -7.05
C SER A 149 16.61 3.88 -7.37
N ALA A 150 16.14 3.16 -6.36
CA ALA A 150 15.48 1.87 -6.49
C ALA A 150 14.24 1.82 -5.57
N PHE A 151 13.44 0.76 -5.74
CA PHE A 151 12.32 0.51 -4.85
C PHE A 151 12.78 0.35 -3.39
N VAL A 152 11.95 0.76 -2.45
CA VAL A 152 12.25 0.72 -1.01
C VAL A 152 11.02 0.31 -0.19
N PRO A 153 11.19 -0.26 1.01
CA PRO A 153 10.10 -0.44 1.96
C PRO A 153 9.48 0.90 2.33
N THR A 154 8.16 0.95 2.48
CA THR A 154 7.45 2.15 2.93
C THR A 154 8.08 2.80 4.17
N PRO A 155 8.55 2.08 5.21
CA PRO A 155 9.21 2.69 6.38
C PRO A 155 10.47 3.51 6.09
N TYR A 156 11.13 3.32 4.94
CA TYR A 156 12.32 4.10 4.58
C TYR A 156 11.99 5.57 4.32
N VAL A 157 10.82 5.87 3.75
CA VAL A 157 10.40 7.24 3.43
C VAL A 157 10.28 8.10 4.70
N PRO A 158 9.43 7.78 5.70
CA PRO A 158 9.34 8.58 6.91
C PRO A 158 10.63 8.59 7.74
N PHE A 159 11.42 7.51 7.72
CA PHE A 159 12.73 7.49 8.35
C PHE A 159 13.69 8.50 7.70
N ALA A 160 13.76 8.51 6.37
CA ALA A 160 14.56 9.45 5.60
C ALA A 160 14.09 10.91 5.79
N VAL A 161 12.77 11.14 5.86
CA VAL A 161 12.23 12.48 6.17
C VAL A 161 12.81 13.00 7.48
N LYS A 162 12.83 12.17 8.53
CA LYS A 162 13.42 12.56 9.82
C LYS A 162 14.94 12.70 9.77
N LYS A 163 15.65 11.75 9.15
CA LYS A 163 17.13 11.76 9.12
C LYS A 163 17.70 12.90 8.26
N LEU A 164 17.04 13.26 7.16
CA LEU A 164 17.47 14.34 6.26
C LEU A 164 16.86 15.69 6.63
N GLY A 165 15.90 15.72 7.56
CA GLY A 165 15.17 16.93 7.90
C GLY A 165 14.30 17.43 6.75
N ALA A 166 13.79 16.56 5.88
CA ALA A 166 12.94 16.96 4.76
C ALA A 166 11.60 17.54 5.22
N ALA A 167 10.95 18.35 4.39
CA ALA A 167 9.66 18.97 4.72
C ALA A 167 8.50 17.96 4.69
N ALA A 168 8.57 16.99 3.78
CA ALA A 168 7.61 15.91 3.64
C ALA A 168 8.25 14.70 2.94
N GLY A 169 7.53 13.58 2.94
CA GLY A 169 7.84 12.39 2.19
C GLY A 169 6.65 11.92 1.37
N VAL A 170 6.90 11.36 0.19
CA VAL A 170 5.91 10.74 -0.68
C VAL A 170 6.32 9.30 -0.93
N MET A 171 5.39 8.37 -0.76
CA MET A 171 5.58 6.97 -1.11
C MET A 171 4.54 6.56 -2.15
N ILE A 172 4.99 6.14 -3.32
CA ILE A 172 4.12 5.59 -4.37
C ILE A 172 3.93 4.10 -4.14
N THR A 173 2.74 3.72 -3.67
CA THR A 173 2.36 2.35 -3.36
C THR A 173 0.88 2.25 -3.02
N ALA A 174 0.27 1.09 -3.28
CA ALA A 174 -1.02 0.70 -2.70
C ALA A 174 -0.91 -0.38 -1.61
N SER A 175 0.28 -0.61 -1.04
CA SER A 175 0.53 -1.56 0.06
C SER A 175 0.11 -2.98 -0.30
N HIS A 176 -0.98 -3.49 0.28
CA HIS A 176 -1.51 -4.84 0.08
C HIS A 176 -2.68 -4.91 -0.91
N ASN A 177 -3.07 -3.79 -1.53
CA ASN A 177 -4.16 -3.77 -2.52
C ASN A 177 -3.85 -4.71 -3.72
N PRO A 178 -4.86 -5.11 -4.50
CA PRO A 178 -4.67 -5.88 -5.75
C PRO A 178 -3.68 -5.21 -6.72
N LYS A 179 -3.16 -5.97 -7.68
CA LYS A 179 -2.14 -5.49 -8.63
C LYS A 179 -2.59 -4.31 -9.48
N GLU A 180 -3.89 -4.22 -9.75
CA GLU A 180 -4.48 -3.17 -10.57
C GLU A 180 -4.40 -1.80 -9.87
N ASP A 181 -4.25 -1.78 -8.54
CA ASP A 181 -4.20 -0.57 -7.74
C ASP A 181 -2.78 -0.05 -7.53
N ASN A 182 -2.68 1.28 -7.50
CA ASN A 182 -1.51 2.00 -7.01
C ASN A 182 -1.97 3.15 -6.09
N GLY A 183 -1.04 3.93 -5.55
CA GLY A 183 -1.38 4.96 -4.59
C GLY A 183 -0.28 5.97 -4.31
N TYR A 184 -0.64 6.98 -3.53
CA TYR A 184 0.17 8.13 -3.16
C TYR A 184 -0.01 8.38 -1.66
N LYS A 185 0.96 7.91 -0.86
CA LYS A 185 1.02 8.19 0.58
C LYS A 185 1.86 9.44 0.84
N VAL A 186 1.45 10.27 1.81
CA VAL A 186 2.21 11.44 2.24
C VAL A 186 2.56 11.33 3.71
N TYR A 187 3.82 11.60 4.02
CA TYR A 187 4.37 11.71 5.36
C TYR A 187 4.78 13.16 5.60
N TRP A 188 4.44 13.70 6.76
CA TRP A 188 4.81 15.07 7.12
C TRP A 188 6.22 15.14 7.70
N CYS A 189 6.70 16.34 8.04
CA CYS A 189 8.05 16.58 8.54
C CYS A 189 8.41 15.82 9.83
N ASN A 190 7.43 15.35 10.59
CA ASN A 190 7.61 14.53 11.79
C ASN A 190 7.73 13.02 11.48
N GLY A 191 7.63 12.62 10.20
CA GLY A 191 7.62 11.23 9.74
C GLY A 191 6.29 10.52 9.94
N ALA A 192 5.26 11.18 10.47
CA ALA A 192 3.92 10.62 10.56
C ALA A 192 3.20 10.72 9.21
N GLN A 193 2.38 9.73 8.90
CA GLN A 193 1.45 9.83 7.79
C GLN A 193 0.46 10.98 8.05
N ILE A 194 0.14 11.75 7.01
CA ILE A 194 -0.75 12.90 7.16
C ILE A 194 -2.15 12.48 7.61
N CYS A 195 -2.75 13.33 8.42
CA CYS A 195 -4.15 13.28 8.82
C CYS A 195 -4.70 14.71 8.89
N SER A 196 -5.97 14.88 9.23
CA SER A 196 -6.56 16.22 9.37
C SER A 196 -5.79 17.09 10.37
N PRO A 197 -5.55 18.37 10.03
CA PRO A 197 -6.10 19.10 8.86
C PRO A 197 -5.29 18.97 7.55
N HIS A 198 -4.08 18.39 7.57
CA HIS A 198 -3.19 18.37 6.40
C HIS A 198 -3.81 17.68 5.18
N ASP A 199 -4.49 16.55 5.38
CA ASP A 199 -5.15 15.79 4.31
C ASP A 199 -6.18 16.63 3.52
N LYS A 200 -7.10 17.29 4.23
CA LYS A 200 -8.17 18.12 3.65
C LYS A 200 -7.61 19.35 2.94
N GLU A 201 -6.58 19.95 3.52
CA GLU A 201 -5.94 21.13 2.95
C GLU A 201 -5.14 20.80 1.68
N ILE A 202 -4.50 19.63 1.63
CA ILE A 202 -3.87 19.12 0.40
C ILE A 202 -4.94 18.87 -0.65
N VAL A 203 -6.05 18.19 -0.32
CA VAL A 203 -7.18 17.98 -1.26
C VAL A 203 -7.67 19.29 -1.85
N ARG A 204 -7.94 20.30 -1.00
CA ARG A 204 -8.36 21.63 -1.47
C ARG A 204 -7.33 22.24 -2.42
N SER A 205 -6.05 22.11 -2.10
CA SER A 205 -4.96 22.62 -2.95
C SER A 205 -4.89 21.88 -4.29
N ILE A 206 -5.22 20.59 -4.34
CA ILE A 206 -5.28 19.83 -5.60
C ILE A 206 -6.42 20.35 -6.48
N GLU A 207 -7.58 20.64 -5.90
CA GLU A 207 -8.74 21.19 -6.61
C GLU A 207 -8.47 22.60 -7.16
N GLU A 208 -7.61 23.36 -6.49
CA GLU A 208 -7.13 24.68 -6.95
C GLU A 208 -6.10 24.57 -8.09
N GLU A 209 -5.38 23.44 -8.20
CA GLU A 209 -4.19 23.27 -9.05
C GLU A 209 -4.35 22.12 -10.06
N LEU A 210 -5.51 22.05 -10.74
CA LEU A 210 -5.84 20.93 -11.63
C LEU A 210 -5.13 20.95 -12.99
N GLN A 211 -4.82 22.13 -13.53
CA GLN A 211 -4.11 22.21 -14.80
C GLN A 211 -2.61 21.96 -14.58
N PRO A 212 -1.96 21.05 -15.33
CA PRO A 212 -0.50 20.91 -15.26
C PRO A 212 0.19 22.25 -15.55
N TRP A 213 1.09 22.68 -14.66
CA TRP A 213 1.67 24.03 -14.70
C TRP A 213 2.56 24.28 -15.92
N SER A 214 3.28 23.25 -16.38
CA SER A 214 4.20 23.38 -17.51
C SER A 214 4.54 22.01 -18.12
N ALA A 215 5.27 22.02 -19.24
CA ALA A 215 5.80 20.80 -19.84
C ALA A 215 6.81 20.08 -18.92
N SER A 216 7.57 20.82 -18.10
CA SER A 216 8.58 20.25 -17.20
C SER A 216 7.98 19.35 -16.11
N CYS A 217 6.68 19.50 -15.79
CA CYS A 217 5.97 18.58 -14.88
C CYS A 217 5.88 17.14 -15.43
N TRP A 218 6.10 16.96 -16.74
CA TRP A 218 6.05 15.66 -17.43
C TRP A 218 7.43 15.11 -17.79
N ALA A 219 8.51 15.87 -17.55
CA ALA A 219 9.86 15.55 -17.99
C ALA A 219 10.57 14.58 -17.03
N GLU A 220 10.09 13.34 -16.95
CA GLU A 220 10.63 12.32 -16.03
C GLU A 220 12.07 11.91 -16.34
N GLU A 221 12.53 12.12 -17.57
CA GLU A 221 13.89 11.84 -18.03
C GLU A 221 14.88 12.89 -17.52
N GLU A 222 14.44 14.14 -17.35
CA GLU A 222 15.28 15.26 -16.87
C GLU A 222 15.55 15.18 -15.36
N VAL A 223 14.72 14.42 -14.62
CA VAL A 223 14.84 14.25 -13.15
C VAL A 223 16.22 13.73 -12.75
N GLN A 224 16.79 12.80 -13.51
CA GLN A 224 18.05 12.15 -13.15
C GLN A 224 19.26 13.07 -13.21
N VAL A 225 19.23 14.07 -14.08
CA VAL A 225 20.33 15.02 -14.30
C VAL A 225 20.12 16.36 -13.58
N ASN A 226 18.98 16.54 -12.92
CA ASN A 226 18.68 17.78 -12.23
C ASN A 226 19.57 17.93 -10.97
N PRO A 227 20.25 19.07 -10.78
CA PRO A 227 21.17 19.28 -9.65
C PRO A 227 20.49 19.32 -8.28
N LEU A 228 19.17 19.56 -8.23
CA LEU A 228 18.37 19.53 -6.99
C LEU A 228 17.87 18.12 -6.64
N ARG A 229 18.14 17.12 -7.50
CA ARG A 229 17.85 15.71 -7.20
C ARG A 229 19.04 15.06 -6.52
N THR A 230 18.76 14.29 -5.48
CA THR A 230 19.77 13.42 -4.82
C THR A 230 19.22 12.01 -4.65
N ASP A 231 20.13 11.03 -4.56
CA ASP A 231 19.79 9.66 -4.19
C ASP A 231 20.10 9.39 -2.71
N PRO A 232 19.08 9.26 -1.84
CA PRO A 232 19.31 8.98 -0.43
C PRO A 232 19.58 7.49 -0.14
N LEU A 233 19.41 6.58 -1.11
CA LEU A 233 19.36 5.14 -0.84
C LEU A 233 20.58 4.58 -0.07
N PRO A 234 21.84 4.80 -0.48
CA PRO A 234 22.98 4.19 0.21
C PRO A 234 23.11 4.68 1.65
N HIS A 235 22.98 6.00 1.86
CA HIS A 235 23.09 6.62 3.17
C HIS A 235 21.95 6.21 4.10
N ILE A 236 20.71 6.23 3.60
CA ILE A 236 19.54 5.85 4.39
C ILE A 236 19.55 4.37 4.74
N ASN A 237 19.93 3.48 3.81
CA ASN A 237 20.06 2.06 4.11
C ASN A 237 21.10 1.82 5.22
N LEU A 238 22.25 2.50 5.17
CA LEU A 238 23.26 2.41 6.23
C LEU A 238 22.69 2.85 7.58
N CYS A 239 22.17 4.08 7.66
CA CYS A 239 21.60 4.65 8.88
C CYS A 239 20.45 3.80 9.45
N TYR A 240 19.59 3.24 8.60
CA TYR A 240 18.47 2.40 9.01
C TYR A 240 18.97 1.09 9.65
N MET A 241 19.97 0.44 9.03
CA MET A 241 20.54 -0.80 9.56
C MET A 241 21.30 -0.56 10.86
N GLU A 242 22.02 0.56 11.01
CA GLU A 242 22.67 0.95 12.26
C GLU A 242 21.65 1.18 13.40
N GLU A 243 20.54 1.86 13.10
CA GLU A 243 19.45 2.04 14.08
C GLU A 243 18.85 0.68 14.48
N LEU A 244 18.60 -0.22 13.53
CA LEU A 244 18.14 -1.58 13.82
C LEU A 244 19.13 -2.35 14.71
N GLN A 245 20.43 -2.23 14.45
CA GLN A 245 21.46 -2.87 15.28
C GLN A 245 21.41 -2.40 16.74
N SER A 246 21.08 -1.12 16.98
CA SER A 246 20.94 -0.57 18.33
C SER A 246 19.76 -1.15 19.11
N LEU A 247 18.77 -1.72 18.41
CA LEU A 247 17.58 -2.36 19.00
C LEU A 247 17.78 -3.87 19.29
N CYS A 248 18.98 -4.40 19.01
CA CYS A 248 19.29 -5.82 19.22
C CYS A 248 19.81 -6.08 20.65
N PHE A 249 18.94 -6.59 21.53
CA PHE A 249 19.30 -6.88 22.93
C PHE A 249 20.15 -8.14 23.13
N HIS A 250 19.96 -9.17 22.29
CA HIS A 250 20.55 -10.51 22.50
C HIS A 250 21.26 -11.04 21.26
N ARG A 251 22.21 -10.27 20.72
CA ARG A 251 22.92 -10.63 19.47
C ARG A 251 23.63 -11.99 19.53
N ASP A 252 24.29 -12.32 20.64
CA ASP A 252 25.00 -13.59 20.76
C ASP A 252 24.03 -14.78 20.82
N LEU A 253 22.89 -14.61 21.47
CA LEU A 253 21.82 -15.62 21.49
C LEU A 253 21.24 -15.83 20.09
N ASN A 254 20.99 -14.74 19.36
CA ASN A 254 20.50 -14.79 17.98
C ASN A 254 21.48 -15.55 17.07
N ARG A 255 22.79 -15.30 17.22
CA ARG A 255 23.84 -15.98 16.46
C ARG A 255 23.95 -17.46 16.75
N ALA A 256 23.78 -17.85 18.02
CA ALA A 256 23.80 -19.24 18.45
C ALA A 256 22.47 -19.97 18.25
N SER A 257 21.43 -19.26 17.77
CA SER A 257 20.07 -19.81 17.66
C SER A 257 20.01 -20.93 16.63
N PRO A 258 19.45 -22.11 16.99
CA PRO A 258 19.18 -23.17 16.04
C PRO A 258 17.89 -22.94 15.25
N LEU A 259 17.13 -21.88 15.56
CA LEU A 259 15.86 -21.58 14.90
C LEU A 259 16.09 -21.24 13.43
N LYS A 260 15.28 -21.86 12.59
CA LYS A 260 15.19 -21.57 11.16
C LYS A 260 13.92 -20.77 10.88
N PHE A 261 14.08 -19.77 10.04
CA PHE A 261 13.02 -18.85 9.64
C PHE A 261 12.76 -19.00 8.14
N VAL A 262 11.49 -18.91 7.75
CA VAL A 262 11.07 -18.71 6.36
C VAL A 262 10.53 -17.30 6.22
N HIS A 263 10.85 -16.63 5.11
CA HIS A 263 10.31 -15.31 4.78
C HIS A 263 9.70 -15.29 3.38
N SER A 264 8.51 -14.68 3.28
CA SER A 264 7.90 -14.31 2.01
C SER A 264 7.70 -12.80 1.91
N SER A 265 8.02 -12.25 0.75
CA SER A 265 7.79 -10.82 0.45
C SER A 265 6.53 -10.57 -0.37
N PHE A 266 5.76 -11.62 -0.68
CA PHE A 266 4.57 -11.53 -1.54
C PHE A 266 4.81 -10.75 -2.83
N HIS A 267 5.94 -11.04 -3.51
CA HIS A 267 6.36 -10.33 -4.74
C HIS A 267 6.64 -8.84 -4.54
N GLY A 268 6.89 -8.45 -3.30
CA GLY A 268 7.17 -7.10 -2.86
C GLY A 268 8.64 -6.76 -2.73
N VAL A 269 8.88 -5.58 -2.18
CA VAL A 269 10.21 -5.01 -1.98
C VAL A 269 10.97 -5.63 -0.81
N GLY A 270 10.29 -6.37 0.08
CA GLY A 270 10.79 -6.72 1.41
C GLY A 270 12.06 -7.58 1.45
N HIS A 271 12.27 -8.47 0.48
CA HIS A 271 13.24 -9.56 0.58
C HIS A 271 14.65 -9.08 0.94
N VAL A 272 15.24 -8.22 0.12
CA VAL A 272 16.62 -7.73 0.31
C VAL A 272 16.79 -7.01 1.66
N PHE A 273 15.75 -6.30 2.12
CA PHE A 273 15.81 -5.52 3.35
C PHE A 273 15.62 -6.40 4.59
N VAL A 274 14.77 -7.43 4.51
CA VAL A 274 14.60 -8.40 5.60
C VAL A 274 15.86 -9.25 5.79
N GLN A 275 16.53 -9.65 4.71
CA GLN A 275 17.82 -10.37 4.79
C GLN A 275 18.85 -9.52 5.58
N LYS A 276 19.01 -8.25 5.21
CA LYS A 276 19.88 -7.29 5.92
C LYS A 276 19.46 -7.06 7.38
N ALA A 277 18.15 -7.00 7.66
CA ALA A 277 17.64 -6.82 9.02
C ALA A 277 17.98 -8.03 9.91
N PHE A 278 17.90 -9.26 9.37
CA PHE A 278 18.34 -10.46 10.09
C PHE A 278 19.83 -10.43 10.40
N GLU A 279 20.66 -10.04 9.43
CA GLU A 279 22.10 -9.86 9.62
C GLU A 279 22.40 -8.80 10.69
N ALA A 280 21.70 -7.66 10.68
CA ALA A 280 21.80 -6.61 11.69
C ALA A 280 21.46 -7.11 13.10
N PHE A 281 20.54 -8.05 13.23
CA PHE A 281 20.18 -8.70 14.49
C PHE A 281 21.06 -9.92 14.84
N GLY A 282 22.01 -10.29 13.97
CA GLY A 282 22.94 -11.39 14.20
C GLY A 282 22.37 -12.78 13.92
N PHE A 283 21.21 -12.87 13.27
CA PHE A 283 20.64 -14.15 12.83
C PHE A 283 21.24 -14.61 11.50
N VAL A 284 21.14 -15.91 11.22
CA VAL A 284 21.25 -16.43 9.86
C VAL A 284 20.06 -15.91 9.05
N PRO A 285 20.26 -15.38 7.82
CA PRO A 285 19.16 -14.87 7.01
C PRO A 285 18.06 -15.92 6.76
N PRO A 286 16.78 -15.52 6.68
CA PRO A 286 15.68 -16.45 6.56
C PRO A 286 15.66 -17.10 5.17
N LEU A 287 15.16 -18.33 5.12
CA LEU A 287 14.90 -19.05 3.88
C LEU A 287 13.80 -18.32 3.10
N ALA A 288 14.13 -17.84 1.92
CA ALA A 288 13.19 -17.10 1.10
C ALA A 288 12.27 -18.06 0.34
N VAL A 289 10.97 -17.78 0.31
CA VAL A 289 10.01 -18.48 -0.56
C VAL A 289 10.37 -18.18 -2.03
N PRO A 290 10.90 -19.15 -2.80
CA PRO A 290 11.45 -18.88 -4.13
C PRO A 290 10.44 -18.21 -5.08
N GLU A 291 9.17 -18.61 -4.97
CA GLU A 291 8.07 -18.14 -5.79
C GLU A 291 7.60 -16.72 -5.44
N GLN A 292 8.00 -16.16 -4.29
CA GLN A 292 7.45 -14.90 -3.77
C GLN A 292 8.52 -13.90 -3.30
N LYS A 293 9.81 -14.24 -3.45
CA LYS A 293 10.92 -13.41 -2.94
C LYS A 293 11.27 -12.22 -3.84
N ASP A 294 11.12 -12.38 -5.16
CA ASP A 294 11.52 -11.37 -6.13
C ASP A 294 10.33 -10.44 -6.42
N PRO A 295 10.56 -9.13 -6.57
CA PRO A 295 9.47 -8.22 -6.90
C PRO A 295 8.83 -8.54 -8.27
N ASP A 296 7.52 -8.69 -8.31
CA ASP A 296 6.74 -8.94 -9.53
C ASP A 296 5.43 -8.13 -9.47
N PRO A 297 5.21 -7.16 -10.39
CA PRO A 297 4.01 -6.33 -10.39
C PRO A 297 2.71 -7.12 -10.59
N GLU A 298 2.78 -8.34 -11.14
CA GLU A 298 1.59 -9.15 -11.45
C GLU A 298 1.09 -9.98 -10.26
N PHE A 299 1.85 -10.06 -9.17
CA PHE A 299 1.55 -10.85 -7.97
C PHE A 299 1.02 -12.26 -8.30
N PRO A 300 1.72 -13.07 -9.12
CA PRO A 300 1.14 -14.25 -9.79
C PRO A 300 0.64 -15.34 -8.84
N SER A 301 1.14 -15.40 -7.62
CA SER A 301 0.72 -16.39 -6.63
C SER A 301 -0.41 -15.92 -5.70
N LEU A 302 -0.79 -14.63 -5.72
CA LEU A 302 -1.70 -14.04 -4.73
C LEU A 302 -2.64 -13.04 -5.38
N ARG A 303 -3.95 -13.23 -5.19
CA ARG A 303 -4.95 -12.24 -5.63
C ARG A 303 -4.86 -10.94 -4.83
N CYS A 304 -4.64 -11.05 -3.52
CA CYS A 304 -4.49 -9.93 -2.60
C CYS A 304 -3.29 -10.23 -1.69
N PRO A 305 -2.16 -9.52 -1.83
CA PRO A 305 -0.95 -9.79 -1.06
C PRO A 305 -1.03 -9.18 0.35
N ASN A 306 -2.09 -9.47 1.09
CA ASN A 306 -2.31 -8.98 2.45
C ASN A 306 -1.94 -10.05 3.49
N PRO A 307 -0.85 -9.88 4.27
CA PRO A 307 -0.43 -10.85 5.28
C PRO A 307 -1.46 -11.06 6.41
N GLU A 308 -2.41 -10.13 6.60
CA GLU A 308 -3.44 -10.21 7.64
C GLU A 308 -4.58 -11.19 7.31
N GLU A 309 -4.64 -11.73 6.08
CA GLU A 309 -5.65 -12.74 5.68
C GLU A 309 -5.42 -14.12 6.34
N GLY A 310 -4.30 -14.28 7.05
CA GLY A 310 -4.00 -15.47 7.84
C GLY A 310 -3.43 -16.62 7.01
N ALA A 311 -3.82 -17.86 7.32
CA ALA A 311 -3.16 -19.05 6.79
C ALA A 311 -3.24 -19.19 5.26
N SER A 312 -4.29 -18.66 4.62
CA SER A 312 -4.53 -18.79 3.17
C SER A 312 -3.44 -18.14 2.32
N VAL A 313 -2.88 -17.01 2.77
CA VAL A 313 -1.81 -16.30 2.06
C VAL A 313 -0.42 -16.82 2.41
N LEU A 314 -0.31 -17.69 3.42
CA LEU A 314 0.96 -18.24 3.91
C LEU A 314 1.26 -19.65 3.39
N GLU A 315 0.38 -20.27 2.59
CA GLU A 315 0.49 -21.67 2.17
C GLU A 315 1.88 -22.06 1.65
N LEU A 316 2.44 -21.31 0.69
CA LEU A 316 3.79 -21.56 0.15
C LEU A 316 4.88 -21.43 1.22
N SER A 317 4.72 -20.50 2.15
CA SER A 317 5.67 -20.29 3.26
C SER A 317 5.62 -21.44 4.26
N LEU A 318 4.42 -21.91 4.60
CA LEU A 318 4.21 -23.05 5.49
C LEU A 318 4.77 -24.35 4.88
N LEU A 319 4.52 -24.57 3.58
CA LEU A 319 5.06 -25.73 2.85
C LEU A 319 6.59 -25.73 2.82
N LEU A 320 7.21 -24.57 2.56
CA LEU A 320 8.66 -24.43 2.62
C LEU A 320 9.18 -24.70 4.04
N ALA A 321 8.49 -24.18 5.05
CA ALA A 321 8.89 -24.38 6.43
C ALA A 321 8.83 -25.84 6.86
N GLU A 322 7.80 -26.60 6.46
CA GLU A 322 7.75 -28.05 6.70
C GLU A 322 8.89 -28.79 5.99
N ARG A 323 9.17 -28.44 4.73
CA ARG A 323 10.23 -29.07 3.93
C ARG A 323 11.62 -28.86 4.53
N GLU A 324 11.90 -27.66 5.00
CA GLU A 324 13.22 -27.25 5.51
C GLU A 324 13.37 -27.42 7.03
N ASN A 325 12.32 -27.94 7.68
CA ASN A 325 12.19 -28.04 9.13
C ASN A 325 12.42 -26.69 9.82
N ALA A 326 11.75 -25.64 9.32
CA ALA A 326 11.75 -24.30 9.88
C ALA A 326 10.68 -24.15 10.97
N HIS A 327 10.97 -23.28 11.94
CA HIS A 327 10.15 -23.14 13.16
C HIS A 327 9.22 -21.93 13.07
N ILE A 328 9.67 -20.89 12.37
CA ILE A 328 8.97 -19.61 12.27
C ILE A 328 8.82 -19.23 10.80
N VAL A 329 7.62 -18.78 10.44
CA VAL A 329 7.32 -18.18 9.13
C VAL A 329 7.02 -16.70 9.36
N LEU A 330 7.62 -15.84 8.53
CA LEU A 330 7.36 -14.42 8.48
C LEU A 330 6.89 -14.05 7.06
N ALA A 331 5.94 -13.13 6.95
CA ALA A 331 5.54 -12.57 5.66
C ALA A 331 5.32 -11.07 5.76
N THR A 332 5.74 -10.34 4.73
CA THR A 332 5.52 -8.89 4.60
C THR A 332 4.67 -8.62 3.38
N ASP A 333 3.86 -7.56 3.42
CA ASP A 333 3.11 -7.09 2.25
C ASP A 333 4.05 -6.43 1.20
N PRO A 334 3.55 -6.09 -0.01
CA PRO A 334 4.41 -5.67 -1.11
C PRO A 334 5.30 -4.46 -0.85
N ASP A 335 4.89 -3.52 0.01
CA ASP A 335 5.67 -2.36 0.43
C ASP A 335 6.32 -2.52 1.81
N ALA A 336 6.22 -3.71 2.40
CA ALA A 336 6.88 -4.15 3.62
C ALA A 336 6.66 -3.22 4.84
N ASP A 337 5.44 -2.68 5.00
CA ASP A 337 5.01 -2.01 6.23
C ASP A 337 4.14 -2.89 7.15
N ARG A 338 3.75 -4.08 6.69
CA ARG A 338 3.00 -5.09 7.47
C ARG A 338 3.80 -6.36 7.72
N LEU A 339 3.42 -7.08 8.77
CA LEU A 339 4.02 -8.35 9.15
C LEU A 339 2.94 -9.37 9.56
N ALA A 340 3.02 -10.57 9.00
CA ALA A 340 2.45 -11.78 9.59
C ALA A 340 3.56 -12.67 10.13
N ALA A 341 3.24 -13.41 11.19
CA ALA A 341 4.09 -14.46 11.71
C ALA A 341 3.28 -15.73 11.99
N ALA A 342 3.91 -16.87 11.80
CA ALA A 342 3.41 -18.15 12.26
C ALA A 342 4.51 -18.97 12.92
N GLU A 343 4.15 -19.75 13.94
CA GLU A 343 5.04 -20.63 14.68
C GLU A 343 4.55 -22.08 14.60
N ARG A 344 5.51 -23.00 14.49
CA ARG A 344 5.23 -24.43 14.48
C ARG A 344 4.90 -24.93 15.89
N CYS A 345 3.80 -25.65 16.02
CA CYS A 345 3.39 -26.23 17.31
C CYS A 345 4.09 -27.57 17.59
N ASP A 346 4.37 -27.88 18.85
CA ASP A 346 5.03 -29.14 19.30
C ASP A 346 4.28 -30.43 18.88
N GLY A 347 2.97 -30.34 18.67
CA GLY A 347 2.11 -31.45 18.21
C GLY A 347 1.88 -31.52 16.69
N GLY A 348 2.60 -30.70 15.92
CA GLY A 348 2.35 -30.48 14.50
C GLY A 348 1.32 -29.37 14.24
N GLY A 349 1.32 -28.86 12.99
CA GLY A 349 0.51 -27.71 12.61
C GLY A 349 1.14 -26.37 13.00
N TRP A 350 0.40 -25.29 12.73
CA TRP A 350 0.89 -23.91 12.81
C TRP A 350 -0.04 -23.01 13.60
N LYS A 351 0.52 -22.23 14.52
CA LYS A 351 -0.14 -21.07 15.12
C LYS A 351 0.16 -19.85 14.26
N VAL A 352 -0.83 -19.39 13.50
CA VAL A 352 -0.79 -18.07 12.85
C VAL A 352 -1.22 -17.03 13.88
N PHE A 353 -0.36 -16.03 14.10
CA PHE A 353 -0.64 -14.96 15.05
C PHE A 353 -1.53 -13.89 14.40
N SER A 354 -2.53 -13.44 15.14
CA SER A 354 -3.26 -12.22 14.80
C SER A 354 -2.40 -10.98 15.07
N GLY A 355 -2.72 -9.85 14.42
CA GLY A 355 -2.05 -8.57 14.68
C GLY A 355 -2.11 -8.14 16.15
N ASN A 356 -3.20 -8.44 16.86
CA ASN A 356 -3.32 -8.15 18.29
C ASN A 356 -2.37 -9.00 19.15
N GLU A 357 -2.19 -10.28 18.81
CA GLU A 357 -1.25 -11.15 19.51
C GLU A 357 0.20 -10.71 19.25
N LEU A 358 0.53 -10.35 18.00
CA LEU A 358 1.85 -9.79 17.66
C LEU A 358 2.11 -8.48 18.40
N ALA A 359 1.14 -7.57 18.44
CA ALA A 359 1.27 -6.32 19.18
C ALA A 359 1.50 -6.54 20.68
N ALA A 360 0.79 -7.51 21.29
CA ALA A 360 0.98 -7.87 22.68
C ALA A 360 2.38 -8.45 22.95
N LEU A 361 2.88 -9.33 22.07
CA LEU A 361 4.23 -9.91 22.17
C LEU A 361 5.32 -8.84 22.03
N LEU A 362 5.22 -7.99 21.01
CA LEU A 362 6.17 -6.89 20.77
C LEU A 362 6.16 -5.88 21.93
N GLY A 363 4.97 -5.51 22.41
CA GLY A 363 4.82 -4.61 23.56
C GLY A 363 5.40 -5.19 24.85
N TRP A 364 5.17 -6.48 25.11
CA TRP A 364 5.77 -7.20 26.24
C TRP A 364 7.30 -7.21 26.14
N TRP A 365 7.85 -7.53 24.96
CA TRP A 365 9.30 -7.54 24.71
C TRP A 365 9.94 -6.17 24.94
N MET A 366 9.35 -5.12 24.38
CA MET A 366 9.80 -3.74 24.58
C MET A 366 9.79 -3.35 26.07
N PHE A 367 8.73 -3.71 26.80
CA PHE A 367 8.61 -3.40 28.22
C PHE A 367 9.60 -4.19 29.09
N LEU A 368 9.82 -5.48 28.77
CA LEU A 368 10.78 -6.34 29.44
C LEU A 368 12.20 -5.75 29.39
N HIS A 369 12.68 -5.42 28.19
CA HIS A 369 14.02 -4.86 28.05
C HIS A 369 14.15 -3.44 28.57
N TRP A 370 13.09 -2.63 28.45
CA TRP A 370 13.07 -1.33 29.10
C TRP A 370 13.25 -1.48 30.63
N LYS A 371 12.58 -2.46 31.25
CA LYS A 371 12.72 -2.76 32.68
C LYS A 371 14.13 -3.24 33.06
N GLU A 372 14.74 -4.09 32.24
CA GLU A 372 16.10 -4.59 32.45
C GLU A 372 17.15 -3.47 32.34
N ALA A 373 16.96 -2.53 31.41
CA ALA A 373 17.82 -1.36 31.26
C ALA A 373 17.63 -0.30 32.37
N HIS A 374 16.51 -0.32 33.10
CA HIS A 374 16.18 0.66 34.14
C HIS A 374 15.84 0.01 35.51
N PRO A 375 16.77 -0.74 36.12
CA PRO A 375 16.49 -1.49 37.35
C PRO A 375 16.19 -0.59 38.56
N THR A 376 16.73 0.64 38.60
CA THR A 376 16.60 1.59 39.72
C THR A 376 15.23 2.27 39.81
N LEU A 377 14.43 2.27 38.75
CA LEU A 377 13.05 2.80 38.77
C LEU A 377 12.05 1.78 39.33
N GLN A 378 12.46 0.53 39.57
CA GLN A 378 11.61 -0.49 40.17
C GLN A 378 11.58 -0.41 41.71
N THR A 379 12.63 0.11 42.34
CA THR A 379 12.76 0.15 43.81
C THR A 379 12.04 1.33 44.47
N SER A 380 11.57 2.34 43.73
CA SER A 380 10.91 3.52 44.30
C SER A 380 9.40 3.38 44.53
N ARG A 381 8.81 2.18 44.38
CA ARG A 381 7.38 1.92 44.60
C ARG A 381 7.05 0.87 45.67
N SER A 382 8.03 0.37 46.42
CA SER A 382 7.80 -0.62 47.49
C SER A 382 7.71 -0.04 48.91
N SER A 383 7.72 1.28 49.08
CA SER A 383 7.43 1.94 50.37
C SER A 383 6.17 2.80 50.28
N SER A 384 5.16 2.43 51.06
CA SER A 384 3.87 3.09 51.30
C SER A 384 2.82 3.08 50.18
N CYS A 385 2.14 1.94 50.03
CA CYS A 385 0.71 1.95 49.65
C CYS A 385 0.02 0.80 50.39
N SER A 386 -0.31 1.05 51.67
CA SER A 386 -1.27 0.19 52.38
C SER A 386 -2.64 0.38 51.75
N PRO A 387 -3.37 -0.68 51.38
CA PRO A 387 -4.75 -0.54 50.93
C PRO A 387 -5.59 0.02 52.10
N PRO A 388 -6.56 0.92 51.84
CA PRO A 388 -7.44 1.40 52.91
C PRO A 388 -8.25 0.21 53.48
N PRO A 389 -8.56 0.22 54.79
CA PRO A 389 -9.30 -0.88 55.40
C PRO A 389 -10.72 -0.95 54.81
N CYS A 390 -11.15 -2.15 54.47
CA CYS A 390 -12.52 -2.42 54.03
C CYS A 390 -13.54 -1.99 55.10
N PRO A 391 -14.64 -1.31 54.73
CA PRO A 391 -15.71 -1.00 55.68
C PRO A 391 -16.47 -2.28 56.08
N PRO A 392 -17.09 -2.32 57.28
CA PRO A 392 -17.75 -3.50 57.79
C PRO A 392 -18.97 -3.88 56.95
N ARG A 393 -19.17 -5.19 56.77
CA ARG A 393 -20.29 -5.76 56.03
C ARG A 393 -21.61 -5.46 56.74
N SER A 394 -22.42 -4.58 56.17
CA SER A 394 -23.85 -4.48 56.47
C SER A 394 -24.70 -4.67 55.21
N CYS A 395 -25.60 -5.66 55.31
CA CYS A 395 -26.79 -5.91 54.48
C CYS A 395 -26.58 -6.41 53.03
N ARG A 396 -26.78 -7.73 52.86
CA ARG A 396 -27.10 -8.36 51.56
C ARG A 396 -28.52 -7.98 51.13
N PRO A 397 -28.77 -7.62 49.85
CA PRO A 397 -30.10 -7.72 49.26
C PRO A 397 -30.29 -9.06 48.51
N SER A 398 -31.54 -9.53 48.52
CA SER A 398 -32.07 -10.78 47.93
C SER A 398 -31.97 -10.84 46.39
N PRO A 399 -31.94 -12.04 45.75
CA PRO A 399 -31.73 -12.17 44.32
C PRO A 399 -33.04 -11.97 43.55
N ALA A 400 -33.45 -10.72 43.35
CA ALA A 400 -34.56 -10.38 42.45
C ALA A 400 -34.46 -8.93 41.94
N SER A 401 -33.35 -8.58 41.25
CA SER A 401 -33.30 -7.31 40.48
C SER A 401 -32.28 -7.28 39.33
N ARG A 402 -31.60 -8.38 38.99
CA ARG A 402 -30.56 -8.38 37.94
C ARG A 402 -31.07 -8.45 36.48
N ALA A 403 -32.38 -8.39 36.23
CA ALA A 403 -32.92 -8.58 34.88
C ALA A 403 -33.30 -7.30 34.11
N SER A 404 -33.27 -6.10 34.71
CA SER A 404 -33.76 -4.88 34.03
C SER A 404 -32.67 -3.91 33.56
N THR A 405 -31.41 -4.05 33.98
CA THR A 405 -30.35 -3.08 33.65
C THR A 405 -29.54 -3.44 32.40
N SER A 406 -29.52 -4.71 31.96
CA SER A 406 -28.80 -5.11 30.72
C SER A 406 -29.53 -4.82 29.42
N ARG A 407 -30.82 -4.42 29.44
CA ARG A 407 -31.57 -4.07 28.20
C ARG A 407 -31.54 -2.58 27.82
N ARG A 408 -30.98 -1.70 28.66
CA ARG A 408 -30.85 -0.26 28.34
C ARG A 408 -29.48 0.15 27.79
N LEU A 409 -28.45 -0.69 27.90
CA LEU A 409 -27.13 -0.38 27.31
C LEU A 409 -26.96 -0.87 25.86
N CYS A 410 -27.71 -1.88 25.42
CA CYS A 410 -27.63 -2.40 24.04
C CYS A 410 -28.48 -1.62 23.01
N ARG A 411 -29.12 -0.50 23.40
CA ARG A 411 -29.91 0.34 22.48
C ARG A 411 -29.30 1.72 22.19
N ALA A 412 -28.10 1.98 22.70
CA ALA A 412 -27.37 3.25 22.49
C ALA A 412 -26.15 3.12 21.56
N LEU A 413 -25.90 1.94 20.98
CA LEU A 413 -24.76 1.68 20.06
C LEU A 413 -25.20 1.27 18.65
N SER A 414 -26.45 1.55 18.27
CA SER A 414 -27.02 1.19 16.96
C SER A 414 -27.75 2.38 16.33
N GLY A 415 -27.02 3.46 16.06
CA GLY A 415 -27.56 4.67 15.45
C GLY A 415 -26.52 5.58 14.80
N SER A 416 -25.92 5.13 13.70
CA SER A 416 -25.33 5.91 12.58
C SER A 416 -24.63 4.89 11.67
N GLY A 417 -25.12 4.48 10.51
CA GLY A 417 -25.46 5.33 9.37
C GLY A 417 -24.34 5.20 8.33
N THR A 418 -24.20 4.03 7.70
CA THR A 418 -23.35 3.84 6.51
C THR A 418 -24.16 3.08 5.46
N GLU A 419 -24.49 3.77 4.38
CA GLU A 419 -24.99 3.19 3.14
C GLU A 419 -23.87 2.36 2.50
N SER A 420 -24.10 1.05 2.38
CA SER A 420 -23.29 0.17 1.54
C SER A 420 -24.15 -0.29 0.38
N THR A 421 -23.80 0.19 -0.81
CA THR A 421 -24.30 -0.26 -2.12
C THR A 421 -24.02 -1.75 -2.32
N SER A 422 -25.09 -2.52 -2.49
CA SER A 422 -25.09 -3.95 -2.79
C SER A 422 -24.85 -4.22 -4.29
N PHE A 423 -23.84 -5.01 -4.63
CA PHE A 423 -23.77 -5.73 -5.91
C PHE A 423 -24.53 -7.06 -5.80
N PRO A 424 -25.36 -7.45 -6.79
CA PRO A 424 -26.13 -8.69 -6.72
C PRO A 424 -25.26 -9.92 -7.02
N LYS A 425 -25.38 -10.94 -6.16
CA LYS A 425 -24.90 -12.29 -6.41
C LYS A 425 -25.72 -12.92 -7.54
N GLN A 426 -25.05 -13.34 -8.61
CA GLN A 426 -25.63 -14.26 -9.59
C GLN A 426 -25.86 -15.63 -8.94
N GLU A 427 -27.10 -16.08 -8.94
CA GLU A 427 -27.49 -17.46 -8.65
C GLU A 427 -27.04 -18.36 -9.81
N THR A 428 -26.14 -19.30 -9.53
CA THR A 428 -25.83 -20.41 -10.42
C THR A 428 -26.92 -21.47 -10.27
N ALA A 429 -27.79 -21.58 -11.27
CA ALA A 429 -28.75 -22.66 -11.41
C ALA A 429 -28.03 -23.99 -11.69
N SER A 430 -28.22 -24.96 -10.80
CA SER A 430 -27.83 -26.35 -10.97
C SER A 430 -28.79 -27.06 -11.93
N SER A 431 -28.28 -27.51 -13.08
CA SER A 431 -28.99 -28.45 -13.96
C SER A 431 -28.28 -29.80 -13.96
N SER A 432 -28.87 -30.78 -13.28
CA SER A 432 -28.53 -32.20 -13.35
C SER A 432 -29.12 -32.81 -14.62
N PRO A 433 -28.42 -33.72 -15.33
CA PRO A 433 -29.08 -34.71 -16.15
C PRO A 433 -29.04 -36.10 -15.49
N SER A 434 -30.22 -36.67 -15.41
CA SER A 434 -30.52 -38.07 -15.08
C SER A 434 -29.88 -39.05 -16.08
N ARG A 435 -29.27 -40.12 -15.55
CA ARG A 435 -29.10 -41.39 -16.28
C ARG A 435 -29.34 -42.56 -15.33
N SER A 436 -30.36 -43.33 -15.64
CA SER A 436 -30.63 -44.67 -15.12
C SER A 436 -30.04 -45.76 -16.05
N PRO A 437 -29.90 -47.01 -15.58
CA PRO A 437 -28.93 -47.96 -16.11
C PRO A 437 -29.51 -49.03 -17.05
N SER A 438 -28.70 -49.46 -18.01
CA SER A 438 -28.72 -50.75 -18.71
C SER A 438 -27.25 -51.01 -19.11
N GLY A 439 -26.59 -52.14 -18.88
CA GLY A 439 -27.03 -53.53 -18.89
C GLY A 439 -26.41 -54.19 -20.11
N SER A 440 -25.20 -54.76 -19.99
CA SER A 440 -24.77 -56.02 -20.65
C SER A 440 -23.26 -56.27 -20.50
N CYS A 441 -22.93 -57.42 -19.91
CA CYS A 441 -21.66 -58.11 -20.02
C CYS A 441 -21.49 -58.71 -21.42
N VAL A 442 -20.27 -58.68 -21.98
CA VAL A 442 -19.74 -59.79 -22.80
C VAL A 442 -18.25 -59.95 -22.50
N ALA A 443 -17.86 -61.20 -22.30
CA ALA A 443 -16.56 -61.67 -21.89
C ALA A 443 -15.57 -61.89 -23.06
N ALA A 444 -14.28 -61.83 -22.70
CA ALA A 444 -13.18 -62.75 -23.04
C ALA A 444 -12.88 -63.13 -24.49
N ARG A 445 -11.60 -62.89 -24.88
CA ARG A 445 -10.69 -63.81 -25.61
C ARG A 445 -9.26 -63.42 -25.20
N SER A 446 -8.60 -64.19 -24.33
CA SER A 446 -7.74 -65.36 -24.60
C SER A 446 -6.37 -64.97 -25.16
N GLY A 447 -5.34 -65.12 -24.32
CA GLY A 447 -3.92 -64.92 -24.57
C GLY A 447 -3.18 -64.87 -23.23
#